data_AF-A0A497LNA0-F1
#
_entry.id   AF-A0A497LNA0-F1
#
_cell.length_a   1.000
_cell.length_b   1.000
_cell.length_c   1.000
_cell.angle_alpha   90.00
_cell.angle_beta   90.00
_cell.angle_gamma   90.00
#
_symmetry.space_group_name_H-M   'P 1'
#
loop_
_entity.id
_entity.type
_entity.pdbx_description
1 polymer ?
#
loop_
_entity_poly.entity_id
_entity_poly.type
_entity_poly.pdbx_seq_one_letter_code
_entity_poly.pdbx_strand_id
1 'polypeptide(L)'
;MTFEEISAADFFYRNRDIAGFTNPSRAIFAAIRELVENSLDAAESLKIPPDIYVRLSYEGAAGTGTQVYRLRVEDNGIGVPPRHIPSAFGQILFGSKYKLKQQRGTFGLGGKMAILYGQITTHKPACVISSTGMSKIYKYKLMIDIQRNRPLILDRKIMINKTRWRGTIVEFSLEGDYFRAMPKILEYFKQTAMVNPYANLTFVDPKGRLYKFTRVTTEMPDPPKETLPHPYGVDVELLQRLINATPYRNMLEFLRYHFHRVGDKTAQKFLEFSNIRPSKNPKRLSHEEIVRLMHMLKKFKEFLPPDASCLSPLGENLLRAGIVKELKPEFVAVHQRRPATYAGHPFIVE
;
A
#
# COMPACT_ATOMS: atom_id res chain seq x y z
N MET A 1 -40.89 3.48 -0.44
CA MET A 1 -39.45 3.28 -0.13
C MET A 1 -38.80 2.67 -1.36
N THR A 2 -37.84 3.37 -1.97
CA THR A 2 -36.99 2.83 -3.03
C THR A 2 -35.70 2.32 -2.40
N PHE A 3 -35.34 1.07 -2.68
CA PHE A 3 -34.06 0.50 -2.28
C PHE A 3 -33.05 0.74 -3.41
N GLU A 4 -31.88 1.29 -3.09
CA GLU A 4 -30.83 1.60 -4.06
C GLU A 4 -29.48 1.01 -3.60
N GLU A 5 -28.71 0.50 -4.55
CA GLU A 5 -27.33 0.04 -4.33
C GLU A 5 -26.35 1.14 -4.77
N ILE A 6 -25.29 1.35 -3.99
CA ILE A 6 -24.23 2.33 -4.30
C ILE A 6 -22.90 1.61 -4.53
N SER A 7 -22.11 2.11 -5.48
CA SER A 7 -20.78 1.57 -5.76
C SER A 7 -19.78 1.95 -4.66
N ALA A 8 -18.63 1.27 -4.60
CA ALA A 8 -17.54 1.67 -3.71
C ALA A 8 -17.07 3.13 -3.96
N ALA A 9 -17.02 3.56 -5.22
CA ALA A 9 -16.62 4.92 -5.55
C ALA A 9 -17.69 5.93 -5.08
N ASP A 10 -18.98 5.61 -5.22
CA ASP A 10 -20.07 6.46 -4.71
C ASP A 10 -20.09 6.51 -3.18
N PHE A 11 -19.87 5.38 -2.50
CA PHE A 11 -19.73 5.35 -1.05
C PHE A 11 -18.64 6.32 -0.55
N PHE A 12 -17.46 6.29 -1.16
CA PHE A 12 -16.35 7.16 -0.77
C PHE A 12 -16.52 8.61 -1.26
N TYR A 13 -17.23 8.83 -2.36
CA TYR A 13 -17.66 10.17 -2.79
C TYR A 13 -18.56 10.84 -1.73
N ARG A 14 -19.47 10.06 -1.12
CA ARG A 14 -20.36 10.52 -0.04
C ARG A 14 -19.65 10.62 1.31
N ASN A 15 -18.66 9.75 1.56
CA ASN A 15 -17.97 9.63 2.85
C ASN A 15 -16.46 9.94 2.73
N ARG A 16 -16.12 11.12 2.22
CA ARG A 16 -14.72 11.51 1.93
C ARG A 16 -13.83 11.55 3.18
N ASP A 17 -14.45 11.78 4.33
CA ASP A 17 -13.79 11.83 5.63
C ASP A 17 -13.10 10.52 5.99
N ILE A 18 -13.69 9.38 5.60
CA ILE A 18 -13.15 8.04 5.86
C ILE A 18 -11.78 7.84 5.18
N ALA A 19 -11.57 8.50 4.04
CA ALA A 19 -10.32 8.42 3.28
C ALA A 19 -9.32 9.54 3.63
N GLY A 20 -9.59 10.35 4.67
CA GLY A 20 -8.70 11.44 5.09
C GLY A 20 -8.86 12.74 4.29
N PHE A 21 -9.87 12.84 3.42
CA PHE A 21 -10.15 14.02 2.59
C PHE A 21 -11.21 14.93 3.25
N THR A 22 -11.05 15.20 4.54
CA THR A 22 -12.04 15.92 5.36
C THR A 22 -12.05 17.43 5.12
N ASN A 23 -10.89 18.01 4.81
CA ASN A 23 -10.75 19.44 4.56
C ASN A 23 -9.64 19.74 3.54
N PRO A 24 -9.65 20.92 2.89
CA PRO A 24 -8.72 21.28 1.83
C PRO A 24 -7.23 21.19 2.22
N SER A 25 -6.88 21.43 3.48
CA SER A 25 -5.50 21.31 3.97
C SER A 25 -5.06 19.85 4.10
N ARG A 26 -5.90 19.02 4.73
CA ARG A 26 -5.65 17.56 4.87
C ARG A 26 -5.65 16.86 3.52
N ALA A 27 -6.48 17.30 2.58
CA ALA A 27 -6.56 16.72 1.24
C ALA A 27 -5.23 16.78 0.48
N ILE A 28 -4.55 17.94 0.46
CA ILE A 28 -3.23 18.08 -0.17
C ILE A 28 -2.22 17.17 0.53
N PHE A 29 -2.18 17.21 1.87
CA PHE A 29 -1.26 16.39 2.66
C PHE A 29 -1.46 14.89 2.39
N ALA A 30 -2.70 14.42 2.43
CA ALA A 30 -3.06 13.03 2.18
C ALA A 30 -2.70 12.61 0.75
N ALA A 31 -3.01 13.44 -0.24
CA ALA A 31 -2.67 13.17 -1.65
C ALA A 31 -1.16 13.01 -1.87
N ILE A 32 -0.35 13.92 -1.30
CA ILE A 32 1.12 13.83 -1.38
C ILE A 32 1.61 12.59 -0.67
N ARG A 33 1.19 12.37 0.58
CA ARG A 33 1.61 11.22 1.39
C ARG A 33 1.32 9.90 0.68
N GLU A 34 0.09 9.69 0.23
CA GLU A 34 -0.34 8.45 -0.41
C GLU A 34 0.45 8.14 -1.69
N LEU A 35 0.72 9.15 -2.52
CA LEU A 35 1.49 8.94 -3.75
C LEU A 35 2.97 8.70 -3.47
N VAL A 36 3.55 9.43 -2.51
CA VAL A 36 4.96 9.22 -2.09
C VAL A 36 5.14 7.82 -1.49
N GLU A 37 4.24 7.37 -0.61
CA GLU A 37 4.31 6.03 -0.02
C GLU A 37 4.20 4.93 -1.08
N ASN A 38 3.31 5.09 -2.07
CA ASN A 38 3.19 4.13 -3.18
C ASN A 38 4.43 4.14 -4.09
N SER A 39 5.04 5.30 -4.31
CA SER A 39 6.29 5.43 -5.07
C SER A 39 7.47 4.79 -4.34
N LEU A 40 7.55 4.91 -3.00
CA LEU A 40 8.55 4.21 -2.18
C LEU A 40 8.37 2.69 -2.27
N ASP A 41 7.15 2.19 -2.02
CA ASP A 41 6.80 0.76 -2.13
C ASP A 41 7.20 0.21 -3.52
N ALA A 42 6.98 0.98 -4.58
CA ALA A 42 7.27 0.59 -5.96
C ALA A 42 8.77 0.48 -6.28
N ALA A 43 9.62 1.34 -5.72
CA ALA A 43 11.06 1.29 -5.90
C ALA A 43 11.72 0.23 -5.00
N GLU A 44 11.32 0.19 -3.73
CA GLU A 44 11.81 -0.76 -2.73
C GLU A 44 11.54 -2.22 -3.15
N SER A 45 10.42 -2.47 -3.84
CA SER A 45 10.07 -3.80 -4.35
C SER A 45 11.10 -4.40 -5.33
N LEU A 46 11.92 -3.58 -6.01
CA LEU A 46 13.00 -4.04 -6.89
C LEU A 46 14.39 -3.86 -6.29
N LYS A 47 14.49 -3.47 -5.01
CA LYS A 47 15.74 -2.99 -4.43
C LYS A 47 16.41 -1.91 -5.30
N ILE A 48 15.62 -0.97 -5.84
CA ILE A 48 16.14 0.25 -6.46
C ILE A 48 16.06 1.39 -5.44
N PRO A 49 17.18 2.05 -5.08
CA PRO A 49 17.15 3.25 -4.23
C PRO A 49 16.17 4.29 -4.79
N PRO A 50 15.13 4.68 -4.02
CA PRO A 50 14.07 5.54 -4.55
C PRO A 50 14.59 6.93 -4.92
N ASP A 51 14.21 7.39 -6.10
CA ASP A 51 14.33 8.78 -6.56
C ASP A 51 12.91 9.30 -6.81
N ILE A 52 12.40 10.09 -5.86
CA ILE A 52 11.02 10.58 -5.89
C ILE A 52 11.02 12.08 -6.06
N TYR A 53 10.34 12.53 -7.11
CA TYR A 53 10.14 13.94 -7.42
C TYR A 53 8.67 14.31 -7.25
N VAL A 54 8.42 15.30 -6.40
CA VAL A 54 7.08 15.82 -6.11
C VAL A 54 7.04 17.30 -6.46
N ARG A 55 6.06 17.72 -7.25
CA ARG A 55 5.81 19.12 -7.57
C ARG A 55 4.34 19.45 -7.33
N LEU A 56 4.11 20.49 -6.54
CA LEU A 56 2.79 21.10 -6.37
C LEU A 56 2.82 22.47 -7.04
N SER A 57 2.01 22.67 -8.09
CA SER A 57 1.97 23.93 -8.85
C SER A 57 0.63 24.61 -8.66
N TYR A 58 0.61 25.92 -8.42
CA TYR A 58 -0.63 26.70 -8.38
C TYR A 58 -1.26 26.79 -9.78
N GLU A 59 -2.56 26.51 -9.91
CA GLU A 59 -3.31 26.62 -11.17
C GLU A 59 -4.39 27.70 -11.17
N GLY A 60 -4.83 28.18 -10.01
CA GLY A 60 -5.87 29.21 -9.93
C GLY A 60 -6.62 29.21 -8.60
N ALA A 61 -7.57 30.13 -8.46
CA ALA A 61 -8.50 30.15 -7.33
C ALA A 61 -9.64 29.14 -7.54
N ALA A 62 -10.06 28.46 -6.47
CA ALA A 62 -11.21 27.55 -6.48
C ALA A 62 -12.44 28.19 -5.79
N GLY A 63 -12.22 29.05 -4.79
CA GLY A 63 -13.26 29.72 -3.99
C GLY A 63 -12.67 30.64 -2.91
N THR A 64 -13.46 30.98 -1.88
CA THR A 64 -13.01 31.81 -0.75
C THR A 64 -12.06 31.03 0.17
N GLY A 65 -10.75 31.28 0.01
CA GLY A 65 -9.70 30.70 0.86
C GLY A 65 -9.13 29.37 0.38
N THR A 66 -9.58 28.84 -0.76
CA THR A 66 -9.04 27.63 -1.38
C THR A 66 -8.53 27.88 -2.80
N GLN A 67 -7.55 27.08 -3.19
CA GLN A 67 -6.85 27.21 -4.47
C GLN A 67 -6.78 25.85 -5.17
N VAL A 68 -6.74 25.88 -6.50
CA VAL A 68 -6.49 24.68 -7.30
C VAL A 68 -4.98 24.51 -7.46
N TYR A 69 -4.50 23.32 -7.17
CA TYR A 69 -3.11 22.94 -7.37
C TYR A 69 -3.02 21.73 -8.29
N ARG A 70 -1.98 21.70 -9.13
CA ARG A 70 -1.55 20.52 -9.88
C ARG A 70 -0.50 19.79 -9.08
N LEU A 71 -0.83 18.60 -8.61
CA LEU A 71 0.12 17.69 -7.98
C LEU A 71 0.70 16.77 -9.03
N ARG A 72 2.03 16.69 -9.09
CA ARG A 72 2.79 15.75 -9.91
C ARG A 72 3.72 14.96 -8.99
N VAL A 73 3.64 13.64 -9.05
CA VAL A 73 4.55 12.73 -8.35
C VAL A 73 5.16 11.79 -9.37
N GLU A 74 6.49 11.70 -9.35
CA GLU A 74 7.30 10.91 -10.28
C GLU A 74 8.28 10.05 -9.49
N ASP A 75 8.38 8.77 -9.87
CA ASP A 75 9.27 7.80 -9.26
C ASP A 75 10.08 7.01 -10.29
N ASN A 76 11.12 6.34 -9.80
CA ASN A 76 11.93 5.36 -10.54
C ASN A 76 11.57 3.90 -10.19
N GLY A 77 10.32 3.64 -9.75
CA GLY A 77 9.87 2.35 -9.26
C GLY A 77 9.55 1.33 -10.36
N ILE A 78 8.91 0.21 -10.01
CA ILE A 78 8.61 -0.90 -10.94
C ILE A 78 7.87 -0.52 -12.24
N GLY A 79 7.15 0.61 -12.22
CA GLY A 79 6.15 0.93 -13.24
C GLY A 79 4.91 0.04 -13.15
N VAL A 80 3.85 0.44 -13.84
CA VAL A 80 2.58 -0.28 -13.88
C VAL A 80 2.38 -0.84 -15.30
N PRO A 81 2.11 -2.16 -15.45
CA PRO A 81 1.83 -2.75 -16.75
C PRO A 81 0.63 -2.06 -17.43
N PRO A 82 0.65 -1.84 -18.75
CA PRO A 82 -0.35 -1.02 -19.46
C PRO A 82 -1.78 -1.54 -19.29
N ARG A 83 -1.95 -2.86 -19.18
CA ARG A 83 -3.25 -3.52 -18.96
C ARG A 83 -3.88 -3.18 -17.59
N HIS A 84 -3.07 -2.80 -16.61
CA HIS A 84 -3.52 -2.52 -15.24
C HIS A 84 -3.58 -1.02 -14.94
N ILE A 85 -2.94 -0.15 -15.72
CA ILE A 85 -2.92 1.31 -15.47
C ILE A 85 -4.34 1.87 -15.24
N PRO A 86 -5.34 1.64 -16.11
CA PRO A 86 -6.67 2.22 -15.89
C PRO A 86 -7.29 1.79 -14.55
N SER A 87 -7.32 0.50 -14.26
CA SER A 87 -7.90 0.00 -13.00
C SER A 87 -7.08 0.38 -11.76
N ALA A 88 -5.75 0.42 -11.86
CA ALA A 88 -4.86 0.79 -10.77
C ALA A 88 -5.04 2.24 -10.31
N PHE A 89 -5.53 3.12 -11.18
CA PHE A 89 -5.72 4.55 -10.86
C PHE A 89 -7.17 5.02 -10.92
N GLY A 90 -8.09 4.25 -11.50
CA GLY A 90 -9.49 4.63 -11.68
C GLY A 90 -10.54 3.61 -11.24
N GLN A 91 -10.15 2.56 -10.50
CA GLN A 91 -11.07 1.60 -9.90
C GLN A 91 -10.83 1.47 -8.40
N ILE A 92 -11.79 1.95 -7.59
CA ILE A 92 -11.75 1.88 -6.13
C ILE A 92 -11.81 0.42 -5.68
N LEU A 93 -11.01 0.05 -4.65
CA LEU A 93 -10.81 -1.33 -4.19
C LEU A 93 -10.28 -2.31 -5.25
N PHE A 94 -9.49 -1.82 -6.21
CA PHE A 94 -8.68 -2.67 -7.10
C PHE A 94 -7.20 -2.52 -6.78
N GLY A 95 -6.46 -3.59 -6.52
CA GLY A 95 -5.03 -3.45 -6.19
C GLY A 95 -4.31 -4.76 -5.98
N SER A 96 -3.01 -4.67 -5.81
CA SER A 96 -2.11 -5.80 -5.53
C SER A 96 -1.84 -6.00 -4.02
N LYS A 97 -2.34 -5.11 -3.16
CA LYS A 97 -2.06 -5.09 -1.70
C LYS A 97 -2.94 -6.06 -0.87
N TYR A 98 -3.63 -7.01 -1.49
CA TYR A 98 -4.48 -8.00 -0.78
C TYR A 98 -3.73 -9.22 -0.27
N LYS A 99 -2.44 -9.31 -0.58
CA LYS A 99 -1.55 -10.37 -0.11
C LYS A 99 -1.03 -10.02 1.28
N LEU A 100 -0.87 -11.03 2.14
CA LEU A 100 -0.31 -10.82 3.48
C LEU A 100 1.20 -10.55 3.37
N LYS A 101 1.55 -9.26 3.26
CA LYS A 101 2.90 -8.74 3.08
C LYS A 101 2.98 -7.38 3.79
N GLN A 102 4.10 -7.09 4.47
CA GLN A 102 4.32 -5.76 5.04
C GLN A 102 4.42 -4.72 3.91
N GLN A 103 3.56 -3.71 3.95
CA GLN A 103 3.51 -2.59 3.01
C GLN A 103 3.02 -1.34 3.74
N ARG A 104 3.37 -0.13 3.27
CA ARG A 104 3.00 1.13 3.93
C ARG A 104 1.48 1.38 3.94
N GLY A 105 0.79 1.01 2.86
CA GLY A 105 -0.66 1.16 2.70
C GLY A 105 -1.41 -0.17 2.77
N THR A 106 -2.60 -0.17 3.39
CA THR A 106 -3.38 -1.39 3.69
C THR A 106 -4.42 -1.74 2.63
N PHE A 107 -5.12 -0.76 2.05
CA PHE A 107 -6.29 -1.02 1.19
C PHE A 107 -6.07 -0.72 -0.31
N GLY A 108 -4.89 -0.20 -0.68
CA GLY A 108 -4.63 0.28 -2.05
C GLY A 108 -5.61 1.38 -2.48
N LEU A 109 -6.20 2.11 -1.52
CA LEU A 109 -7.25 3.10 -1.73
C LEU A 109 -6.72 4.52 -1.93
N GLY A 110 -5.73 4.94 -1.14
CA GLY A 110 -5.48 6.37 -0.95
C GLY A 110 -5.04 7.14 -2.19
N GLY A 111 -4.17 6.58 -3.03
CA GLY A 111 -3.80 7.20 -4.31
C GLY A 111 -5.00 7.42 -5.26
N LYS A 112 -5.95 6.48 -5.27
CA LYS A 112 -7.18 6.61 -6.07
C LYS A 112 -8.17 7.57 -5.44
N MET A 113 -8.21 7.62 -4.12
CA MET A 113 -9.00 8.61 -3.38
C MET A 113 -8.51 10.04 -3.63
N ALA A 114 -7.21 10.23 -3.77
CA ALA A 114 -6.63 11.51 -4.16
C ALA A 114 -7.07 11.93 -5.58
N ILE A 115 -7.05 10.99 -6.53
CA ILE A 115 -7.54 11.23 -7.90
C ILE A 115 -9.05 11.51 -7.90
N LEU A 116 -9.84 10.73 -7.16
CA LEU A 116 -11.28 10.91 -7.04
C LEU A 116 -11.60 12.29 -6.44
N TYR A 117 -10.94 12.67 -5.36
CA TYR A 117 -11.07 14.00 -4.75
C TYR A 117 -10.72 15.11 -5.73
N GLY A 118 -9.61 14.99 -6.46
CA GLY A 118 -9.21 15.93 -7.51
C GLY A 118 -10.26 16.07 -8.61
N GLN A 119 -10.81 14.94 -9.08
CA GLN A 119 -11.88 14.94 -10.08
C GLN A 119 -13.16 15.60 -9.57
N ILE A 120 -13.57 15.36 -8.33
CA ILE A 120 -14.80 15.94 -7.79
C ILE A 120 -14.67 17.44 -7.57
N THR A 121 -13.49 17.90 -7.16
CA THR A 121 -13.25 19.32 -6.84
C THR A 121 -12.92 20.17 -8.06
N THR A 122 -12.25 19.59 -9.07
CA THR A 122 -11.79 20.35 -10.25
C THR A 122 -12.43 19.94 -11.55
N HIS A 123 -13.11 18.79 -11.60
CA HIS A 123 -13.63 18.16 -12.81
C HIS A 123 -12.58 17.92 -13.91
N LYS A 124 -11.29 17.90 -13.56
CA LYS A 124 -10.19 17.63 -14.49
C LYS A 124 -9.77 16.16 -14.45
N PRO A 125 -9.29 15.59 -15.57
CA PRO A 125 -8.78 14.22 -15.61
C PRO A 125 -7.40 14.10 -14.97
N ALA A 126 -7.09 12.91 -14.45
CA ALA A 126 -5.75 12.55 -14.02
C ALA A 126 -4.93 12.04 -15.21
N CYS A 127 -3.66 12.42 -15.27
CA CYS A 127 -2.68 11.93 -16.22
C CYS A 127 -1.75 10.94 -15.52
N VAL A 128 -1.67 9.72 -16.06
CA VAL A 128 -0.75 8.68 -15.60
C VAL A 128 0.21 8.32 -16.73
N ILE A 129 1.51 8.40 -16.46
CA ILE A 129 2.58 7.98 -17.39
C ILE A 129 3.37 6.88 -16.71
N SER A 130 3.55 5.73 -17.36
CA SER A 130 4.28 4.62 -16.75
C SER A 130 5.02 3.76 -17.76
N SER A 131 6.14 3.19 -17.33
CA SER A 131 6.90 2.18 -18.07
C SER A 131 7.57 1.21 -17.12
N THR A 132 7.64 -0.05 -17.52
CA THR A 132 8.37 -1.13 -16.82
C THR A 132 9.85 -1.19 -17.20
N GLY A 133 10.39 -0.18 -17.90
CA GLY A 133 11.76 -0.16 -18.44
C GLY A 133 11.92 -0.90 -19.79
N MET A 134 10.80 -1.31 -20.39
CA MET A 134 10.76 -1.91 -21.72
C MET A 134 10.71 -0.83 -22.81
N SER A 135 10.53 -1.22 -24.08
CA SER A 135 10.59 -0.34 -25.25
C SER A 135 9.50 0.73 -25.36
N LYS A 136 8.50 0.75 -24.46
CA LYS A 136 7.33 1.63 -24.55
C LYS A 136 7.08 2.37 -23.24
N ILE A 137 6.64 3.62 -23.36
CA ILE A 137 6.07 4.43 -22.27
C ILE A 137 4.59 4.64 -22.60
N TYR A 138 3.73 4.40 -21.62
CA TYR A 138 2.28 4.54 -21.78
C TYR A 138 1.79 5.75 -21.02
N LYS A 139 1.03 6.62 -21.70
CA LYS A 139 0.38 7.78 -21.11
C LYS A 139 -1.13 7.64 -21.23
N TYR A 140 -1.83 7.76 -20.11
CA TYR A 140 -3.29 7.71 -20.03
C TYR A 140 -3.81 9.00 -19.41
N LYS A 141 -4.89 9.55 -19.98
CA LYS A 141 -5.76 10.49 -19.28
C LYS A 141 -7.01 9.74 -18.82
N LEU A 142 -7.27 9.78 -17.52
CA LEU A 142 -8.28 8.97 -16.87
C LEU A 142 -9.24 9.84 -16.05
N MET A 143 -10.50 9.45 -16.03
CA MET A 143 -11.49 9.82 -15.03
C MET A 143 -12.07 8.56 -14.39
N ILE A 144 -12.82 8.72 -13.31
CA ILE A 144 -13.52 7.67 -12.59
C ILE A 144 -15.01 7.82 -12.86
N ASP A 145 -15.64 6.80 -13.43
CA ASP A 145 -17.10 6.65 -13.37
C ASP A 145 -17.45 6.27 -11.93
N ILE A 146 -17.93 7.26 -11.17
CA ILE A 146 -18.25 7.11 -9.74
C ILE A 146 -19.43 6.16 -9.56
N GLN A 147 -20.42 6.19 -10.45
CA GLN A 147 -21.61 5.33 -10.33
C GLN A 147 -21.26 3.87 -10.60
N ARG A 148 -20.39 3.59 -11.59
CA ARG A 148 -20.04 2.21 -11.94
C ARG A 148 -18.77 1.69 -11.29
N ASN A 149 -18.02 2.54 -10.58
CA ASN A 149 -16.67 2.25 -10.07
C ASN A 149 -15.74 1.69 -11.17
N ARG A 150 -15.63 2.41 -12.30
CA ARG A 150 -14.81 2.00 -13.45
C ARG A 150 -13.98 3.15 -13.99
N PRO A 151 -12.78 2.88 -14.53
CA PRO A 151 -11.98 3.91 -15.17
C PRO A 151 -12.60 4.32 -16.52
N LEU A 152 -12.71 5.62 -16.74
CA LEU A 152 -13.03 6.24 -18.02
C LEU A 152 -11.73 6.70 -18.68
N ILE A 153 -11.37 6.08 -19.80
CA ILE A 153 -10.16 6.42 -20.55
C ILE A 153 -10.50 7.52 -21.56
N LEU A 154 -10.01 8.74 -21.34
CA LEU A 154 -10.24 9.87 -22.24
C LEU A 154 -9.21 9.95 -23.38
N ASP A 155 -7.96 9.60 -23.07
CA ASP A 155 -6.85 9.64 -24.04
C ASP A 155 -5.83 8.55 -23.68
N ARG A 156 -5.23 7.96 -24.70
CA ARG A 156 -4.18 6.96 -24.57
C ARG A 156 -3.10 7.21 -25.61
N LYS A 157 -1.87 7.41 -25.16
CA LYS A 157 -0.69 7.59 -26.01
C LYS A 157 0.39 6.58 -25.68
N ILE A 158 1.06 6.07 -26.71
CA ILE A 158 2.19 5.14 -26.59
C ILE A 158 3.40 5.82 -27.20
N MET A 159 4.48 5.93 -26.43
CA MET A 159 5.74 6.55 -26.84
C MET A 159 6.86 5.53 -26.84
N ILE A 160 7.87 5.72 -27.69
CA ILE A 160 9.08 4.88 -27.71
C ILE A 160 9.95 5.24 -26.50
N ASN A 161 10.36 4.24 -25.74
CA ASN A 161 11.21 4.40 -24.56
C ASN A 161 12.70 4.29 -24.92
N LYS A 162 13.25 5.32 -25.58
CA LYS A 162 14.65 5.31 -26.03
C LYS A 162 15.65 5.19 -24.87
N THR A 163 15.34 5.80 -23.73
CA THR A 163 16.20 5.85 -22.55
C THR A 163 16.00 4.68 -21.58
N ARG A 164 15.10 3.73 -21.90
CA ARG A 164 14.70 2.64 -20.99
C ARG A 164 14.22 3.16 -19.63
N TRP A 165 13.61 4.34 -19.59
CA TRP A 165 13.03 4.92 -18.39
C TRP A 165 12.05 3.93 -17.76
N ARG A 166 12.13 3.79 -16.44
CA ARG A 166 11.28 2.91 -15.64
C ARG A 166 10.75 3.72 -14.48
N GLY A 167 9.45 3.62 -14.25
CA GLY A 167 8.79 4.39 -13.19
C GLY A 167 7.35 4.70 -13.49
N THR A 168 6.76 5.52 -12.61
CA THR A 168 5.41 6.03 -12.76
C THR A 168 5.37 7.53 -12.47
N ILE A 169 4.51 8.23 -13.20
CA ILE A 169 4.20 9.64 -13.03
C ILE A 169 2.69 9.73 -12.89
N VAL A 170 2.24 10.29 -11.78
CA VAL A 170 0.84 10.57 -11.52
C VAL A 170 0.67 12.08 -11.39
N GLU A 171 -0.24 12.63 -12.18
CA GLU A 171 -0.45 14.07 -12.24
C GLU A 171 -1.93 14.41 -12.34
N PHE A 172 -2.45 15.24 -11.43
CA PHE A 172 -3.84 15.68 -11.44
C PHE A 172 -4.00 16.99 -10.68
N SER A 173 -5.14 17.64 -10.89
CA SER A 173 -5.49 18.86 -10.17
C SER A 173 -6.42 18.55 -8.99
N LEU A 174 -6.21 19.23 -7.88
CA LEU A 174 -7.06 19.14 -6.69
C LEU A 174 -7.20 20.52 -6.05
N GLU A 175 -8.36 20.77 -5.44
CA GLU A 175 -8.55 21.91 -4.57
C GLU A 175 -7.85 21.70 -3.23
N GLY A 176 -7.30 22.77 -2.63
CA GLY A 176 -6.69 22.66 -1.32
C GLY A 176 -6.26 23.99 -0.69
N ASP A 177 -5.69 23.87 0.51
CA ASP A 177 -5.07 24.99 1.23
C ASP A 177 -3.62 24.60 1.57
N TYR A 178 -2.70 24.99 0.67
CA TYR A 178 -1.28 24.70 0.85
C TYR A 178 -0.67 25.47 2.01
N PHE A 179 -1.12 26.70 2.28
CA PHE A 179 -0.54 27.52 3.35
C PHE A 179 -0.68 26.83 4.71
N ARG A 180 -1.87 26.31 5.00
CA ARG A 180 -2.11 25.52 6.23
C ARG A 180 -1.49 24.13 6.20
N ALA A 181 -1.39 23.50 5.02
CA ALA A 181 -0.84 22.15 4.88
C ALA A 181 0.70 22.10 4.93
N MET A 182 1.38 23.20 4.53
CA MET A 182 2.82 23.25 4.33
C MET A 182 3.65 22.73 5.51
N PRO A 183 3.42 23.15 6.77
CA PRO A 183 4.25 22.68 7.89
C PRO A 183 4.23 21.16 8.02
N LYS A 184 3.04 20.55 7.88
CA LYS A 184 2.85 19.09 7.97
C LYS A 184 3.46 18.35 6.78
N ILE A 185 3.39 18.93 5.59
CA ILE A 185 4.02 18.36 4.39
C ILE A 185 5.54 18.31 4.57
N LEU A 186 6.15 19.41 5.02
CA LEU A 186 7.60 19.47 5.24
C LEU A 186 8.05 18.55 6.36
N GLU A 187 7.29 18.48 7.46
CA GLU A 187 7.53 17.53 8.55
C GLU A 187 7.46 16.08 8.06
N TYR A 188 6.45 15.74 7.25
CA TYR A 188 6.33 14.41 6.64
C TYR A 188 7.53 14.07 5.76
N PHE A 189 7.97 14.97 4.88
CA PHE A 189 9.17 14.71 4.07
C PHE A 189 10.42 14.52 4.94
N LYS A 190 10.59 15.32 6.00
CA LYS A 190 11.71 15.18 6.94
C LYS A 190 11.67 13.83 7.67
N GLN A 191 10.51 13.45 8.21
CA GLN A 191 10.33 12.15 8.88
C GLN A 191 10.55 10.98 7.91
N THR A 192 10.03 11.09 6.68
CA THR A 192 10.21 10.07 5.64
C THR A 192 11.68 9.93 5.25
N ALA A 193 12.39 11.05 5.06
CA ALA A 193 13.82 11.04 4.73
C ALA A 193 14.67 10.45 5.87
N MET A 194 14.24 10.61 7.12
CA MET A 194 14.87 10.02 8.30
C MET A 194 14.68 8.50 8.34
N VAL A 195 13.49 7.99 8.05
CA VAL A 195 13.24 6.54 8.02
C VAL A 195 13.59 5.88 6.68
N ASN A 196 14.02 6.65 5.68
CA ASN A 196 14.47 6.17 4.37
C ASN A 196 15.79 6.84 3.98
N PRO A 197 16.91 6.55 4.68
CA PRO A 197 18.22 7.20 4.43
C PRO A 197 18.79 6.91 3.04
N TYR A 198 18.23 5.92 2.36
CA TYR A 198 18.59 5.48 1.00
C TYR A 198 17.77 6.16 -0.11
N ALA A 199 16.75 6.96 0.23
CA ALA A 199 15.89 7.63 -0.74
C ALA A 199 16.34 9.07 -1.01
N ASN A 200 16.23 9.49 -2.27
CA ASN A 200 16.25 10.89 -2.65
C ASN A 200 14.80 11.38 -2.75
N LEU A 201 14.43 12.36 -1.92
CA LEU A 201 13.11 13.00 -1.98
C LEU A 201 13.29 14.46 -2.39
N THR A 202 12.65 14.84 -3.50
CA THR A 202 12.65 16.22 -3.98
C THR A 202 11.23 16.74 -3.98
N PHE A 203 10.99 17.86 -3.29
CA PHE A 203 9.71 18.54 -3.25
C PHE A 203 9.84 19.97 -3.75
N VAL A 204 9.07 20.32 -4.79
CA VAL A 204 8.93 21.68 -5.30
C VAL A 204 7.54 22.20 -4.92
N ASP A 205 7.51 23.27 -4.15
CA ASP A 205 6.27 23.85 -3.68
C ASP A 205 5.63 24.82 -4.69
N PRO A 206 4.39 25.31 -4.42
CA PRO A 206 3.71 26.24 -5.33
C PRO A 206 4.42 27.60 -5.51
N LYS A 207 5.33 27.96 -4.60
CA LYS A 207 6.15 29.18 -4.69
C LYS A 207 7.46 28.94 -5.46
N GLY A 208 7.70 27.72 -5.94
CA GLY A 208 8.93 27.33 -6.62
C GLY A 208 10.09 27.03 -5.66
N ARG A 209 9.87 26.95 -4.35
CA ARG A 209 10.92 26.57 -3.39
C ARG A 209 11.22 25.07 -3.54
N LEU A 210 12.51 24.77 -3.70
CA LEU A 210 13.03 23.42 -3.82
C LEU A 210 13.49 22.92 -2.44
N TYR A 211 12.88 21.84 -1.97
CA TYR A 211 13.30 21.08 -0.80
C TYR A 211 13.91 19.76 -1.29
N LYS A 212 15.13 19.47 -0.87
CA LYS A 212 15.86 18.28 -1.31
C LYS A 212 16.38 17.51 -0.10
N PHE A 213 15.97 16.26 0.02
CA PHE A 213 16.45 15.31 1.00
C PHE A 213 17.26 14.26 0.25
N THR A 214 18.59 14.41 0.26
CA THR A 214 19.52 13.54 -0.47
C THR A 214 19.80 12.26 0.30
N ARG A 215 19.91 11.10 -0.34
CA ARG A 215 20.30 9.86 0.34
C ARG A 215 21.73 9.93 0.88
N VAL A 216 22.00 9.20 1.95
CA VAL A 216 23.35 9.02 2.54
C VAL A 216 23.92 7.63 2.33
N THR A 217 23.09 6.68 1.91
CA THR A 217 23.49 5.31 1.58
C THR A 217 22.71 4.81 0.37
N THR A 218 23.20 3.76 -0.28
CA THR A 218 22.45 2.99 -1.29
C THR A 218 22.07 1.61 -0.76
N GLU A 219 22.50 1.27 0.45
CA GLU A 219 22.08 0.05 1.15
C GLU A 219 20.62 0.18 1.54
N MET A 220 19.87 -0.89 1.33
CA MET A 220 18.45 -0.95 1.59
C MET A 220 18.11 -2.23 2.33
N PRO A 221 17.05 -2.21 3.16
CA PRO A 221 16.59 -3.42 3.82
C PRO A 221 16.12 -4.44 2.78
N ASP A 222 16.08 -5.71 3.19
CA ASP A 222 15.52 -6.76 2.36
C ASP A 222 14.01 -6.53 2.15
N PRO A 223 13.50 -6.56 0.91
CA PRO A 223 12.09 -6.38 0.65
C PRO A 223 11.24 -7.39 1.41
N PRO A 224 10.07 -6.98 1.90
CA PRO A 224 9.19 -7.88 2.62
C PRO A 224 8.71 -8.99 1.69
N LYS A 225 8.50 -10.18 2.27
CA LYS A 225 8.05 -11.37 1.55
C LYS A 225 6.57 -11.61 1.83
N GLU A 226 5.88 -12.15 0.85
CA GLU A 226 4.53 -12.67 1.06
C GLU A 226 4.58 -13.87 2.00
N THR A 227 3.64 -13.95 2.94
CA THR A 227 3.53 -15.05 3.88
C THR A 227 2.11 -15.60 3.93
N LEU A 228 1.98 -16.83 4.41
CA LEU A 228 0.68 -17.46 4.67
C LEU A 228 0.11 -16.93 5.99
N PRO A 229 -1.22 -17.00 6.20
CA PRO A 229 -1.82 -16.68 7.48
C PRO A 229 -1.36 -17.66 8.56
N HIS A 230 -1.12 -17.15 9.76
CA HIS A 230 -0.81 -18.00 10.91
C HIS A 230 -2.12 -18.54 11.53
N PRO A 231 -2.17 -19.82 11.97
CA PRO A 231 -3.37 -20.44 12.56
C PRO A 231 -4.05 -19.61 13.66
N TYR A 232 -3.28 -19.00 14.55
CA TYR A 232 -3.79 -18.20 15.67
C TYR A 232 -4.56 -16.93 15.26
N GLY A 233 -4.24 -16.38 14.09
CA GLY A 233 -4.81 -15.12 13.59
C GLY A 233 -6.03 -15.29 12.70
N VAL A 234 -6.49 -16.52 12.47
CA VAL A 234 -7.50 -16.82 11.47
C VAL A 234 -8.91 -16.65 12.06
N ASP A 235 -9.79 -16.03 11.29
CA ASP A 235 -11.22 -15.93 11.56
C ASP A 235 -12.04 -16.84 10.62
N VAL A 236 -13.36 -16.86 10.83
CA VAL A 236 -14.28 -17.73 10.09
C VAL A 236 -14.33 -17.39 8.60
N GLU A 237 -14.32 -16.09 8.26
CA GLU A 237 -14.41 -15.63 6.87
C GLU A 237 -13.15 -16.01 6.08
N LEU A 238 -11.96 -15.76 6.65
CA LEU A 238 -10.70 -16.18 6.05
C LEU A 238 -10.66 -17.69 5.87
N LEU A 239 -11.09 -18.46 6.87
CA LEU A 239 -11.12 -19.91 6.80
C LEU A 239 -12.06 -20.40 5.68
N GLN A 240 -13.24 -19.79 5.52
CA GLN A 240 -14.14 -20.09 4.41
C GLN A 240 -13.53 -19.77 3.05
N ARG A 241 -12.86 -18.63 2.90
CA ARG A 241 -12.15 -18.27 1.66
C ARG A 241 -11.09 -19.30 1.31
N LEU A 242 -10.28 -19.71 2.29
CA LEU A 242 -9.25 -20.74 2.11
C LEU A 242 -9.88 -22.08 1.71
N ILE A 243 -10.97 -22.50 2.38
CA ILE A 243 -11.69 -23.75 2.06
C ILE A 243 -12.28 -23.71 0.65
N ASN A 244 -12.86 -22.60 0.23
CA ASN A 244 -13.46 -22.48 -1.10
C ASN A 244 -12.40 -22.49 -2.21
N ALA A 245 -11.28 -21.80 -1.98
CA ALA A 245 -10.19 -21.68 -2.94
C ALA A 245 -9.25 -22.89 -2.99
N THR A 246 -9.22 -23.73 -1.95
CA THR A 246 -8.23 -24.81 -1.84
C THR A 246 -8.37 -25.86 -2.96
N PRO A 247 -7.24 -26.31 -3.57
CA PRO A 247 -7.21 -27.48 -4.44
C PRO A 247 -7.13 -28.81 -3.65
N TYR A 248 -6.73 -28.76 -2.38
CA TYR A 248 -6.48 -29.95 -1.56
C TYR A 248 -7.78 -30.63 -1.12
N ARG A 249 -7.76 -31.97 -1.13
CA ARG A 249 -8.95 -32.81 -0.86
C ARG A 249 -8.96 -33.42 0.54
N ASN A 250 -7.96 -33.14 1.36
CA ASN A 250 -7.84 -33.62 2.73
C ASN A 250 -7.39 -32.49 3.67
N MET A 251 -7.68 -32.64 4.96
CA MET A 251 -7.40 -31.62 5.97
C MET A 251 -5.91 -31.51 6.29
N LEU A 252 -5.14 -32.59 6.15
CA LEU A 252 -3.70 -32.59 6.42
C LEU A 252 -2.97 -31.64 5.47
N GLU A 253 -3.17 -31.81 4.17
CA GLU A 253 -2.60 -30.94 3.14
C GLU A 253 -3.17 -29.52 3.23
N PHE A 254 -4.47 -29.38 3.52
CA PHE A 254 -5.07 -28.07 3.72
C PHE A 254 -4.34 -27.28 4.82
N LEU A 255 -4.10 -27.91 5.97
CA LEU A 255 -3.39 -27.26 7.07
C LEU A 255 -1.94 -26.95 6.74
N ARG A 256 -1.24 -27.87 6.06
CA ARG A 256 0.17 -27.71 5.68
C ARG A 256 0.40 -26.57 4.70
N TYR A 257 -0.46 -26.44 3.69
CA TYR A 257 -0.20 -25.56 2.55
C TYR A 257 -0.89 -24.20 2.64
N HIS A 258 -1.88 -24.03 3.51
CA HIS A 258 -2.57 -22.74 3.68
C HIS A 258 -2.14 -21.98 4.93
N PHE A 259 -1.42 -22.60 5.86
CA PHE A 259 -1.02 -21.95 7.11
C PHE A 259 0.49 -21.87 7.27
N HIS A 260 0.93 -20.74 7.80
CA HIS A 260 2.33 -20.48 8.05
C HIS A 260 2.88 -21.36 9.18
N ARG A 261 4.05 -21.96 8.96
CA ARG A 261 4.79 -22.83 9.89
C ARG A 261 4.03 -24.06 10.37
N VAL A 262 3.12 -24.58 9.53
CA VAL A 262 2.43 -25.85 9.80
C VAL A 262 3.04 -26.95 8.91
N GLY A 263 3.88 -27.79 9.51
CA GLY A 263 4.42 -29.00 8.86
C GLY A 263 3.54 -30.23 9.10
N ASP A 264 3.87 -31.36 8.47
CA ASP A 264 3.09 -32.61 8.57
C ASP A 264 2.86 -33.04 10.02
N LYS A 265 3.91 -33.05 10.84
CA LYS A 265 3.84 -33.44 12.25
C LYS A 265 2.91 -32.54 13.06
N THR A 266 3.01 -31.23 12.86
CA THR A 266 2.17 -30.25 13.57
C THR A 266 0.72 -30.32 13.12
N ALA A 267 0.48 -30.47 11.81
CA ALA A 267 -0.85 -30.66 11.26
C ALA A 267 -1.51 -31.93 11.81
N GLN A 268 -0.77 -33.04 11.86
CA GLN A 268 -1.25 -34.31 12.40
C GLN A 268 -1.65 -34.19 13.89
N LYS A 269 -0.78 -33.61 14.72
CA LYS A 269 -1.08 -33.33 16.14
C LYS A 269 -2.30 -32.44 16.32
N PHE A 270 -2.44 -31.41 15.48
CA PHE A 270 -3.58 -30.52 15.53
C PHE A 270 -4.89 -31.24 15.15
N LEU A 271 -4.85 -32.12 14.15
CA LEU A 271 -6.00 -32.90 13.71
C LEU A 271 -6.47 -33.90 14.78
N GLU A 272 -5.52 -34.51 15.49
CA GLU A 272 -5.78 -35.32 16.67
C GLU A 272 -6.42 -34.50 17.79
N PHE A 273 -5.82 -33.34 18.12
CA PHE A 273 -6.37 -32.42 19.13
C PHE A 273 -7.78 -31.93 18.82
N SER A 274 -8.07 -31.63 17.55
CA SER A 274 -9.36 -31.12 17.10
C SER A 274 -10.39 -32.21 16.78
N ASN A 275 -10.00 -33.49 16.89
CA ASN A 275 -10.80 -34.65 16.51
C ASN A 275 -11.35 -34.57 15.07
N ILE A 276 -10.52 -34.11 14.13
CA ILE A 276 -10.84 -34.03 12.71
C ILE A 276 -10.03 -35.08 11.97
N ARG A 277 -10.72 -35.96 11.20
CA ARG A 277 -10.03 -36.98 10.40
C ARG A 277 -9.10 -36.32 9.37
N PRO A 278 -7.82 -36.70 9.28
CA PRO A 278 -6.89 -36.13 8.31
C PRO A 278 -7.37 -36.23 6.85
N SER A 279 -8.05 -37.31 6.50
CA SER A 279 -8.60 -37.57 5.17
C SER A 279 -9.91 -36.82 4.86
N LYS A 280 -10.51 -36.13 5.84
CA LYS A 280 -11.76 -35.38 5.63
C LYS A 280 -11.52 -34.28 4.60
N ASN A 281 -12.45 -34.11 3.67
CA ASN A 281 -12.35 -33.06 2.67
C ASN A 281 -12.70 -31.69 3.31
N PRO A 282 -11.84 -30.66 3.22
CA PRO A 282 -12.10 -29.33 3.79
C PRO A 282 -13.41 -28.71 3.27
N LYS A 283 -13.77 -28.97 2.01
CA LYS A 283 -15.01 -28.45 1.38
C LYS A 283 -16.30 -29.13 1.89
N ARG A 284 -16.17 -30.16 2.73
CA ARG A 284 -17.30 -30.87 3.35
C ARG A 284 -17.49 -30.54 4.84
N LEU A 285 -16.80 -29.52 5.35
CA LEU A 285 -17.02 -29.04 6.71
C LEU A 285 -18.36 -28.28 6.79
N SER A 286 -19.17 -28.56 7.81
CA SER A 286 -20.36 -27.75 8.10
C SER A 286 -19.97 -26.39 8.68
N HIS A 287 -20.92 -25.44 8.70
CA HIS A 287 -20.70 -24.13 9.32
C HIS A 287 -20.28 -24.25 10.80
N GLU A 288 -20.90 -25.16 11.56
CA GLU A 288 -20.51 -25.40 12.96
C GLU A 288 -19.10 -25.97 13.07
N GLU A 289 -18.70 -26.85 12.14
CA GLU A 289 -17.36 -27.41 12.12
C GLU A 289 -16.28 -26.38 11.78
N ILE A 290 -16.59 -25.41 10.91
CA ILE A 290 -15.69 -24.30 10.56
C ILE A 290 -15.48 -23.40 11.79
N VAL A 291 -16.55 -23.06 12.51
CA VAL A 291 -16.46 -22.27 13.75
C VAL A 291 -15.66 -23.04 14.82
N ARG A 292 -15.92 -24.34 15.00
CA ARG A 292 -15.15 -25.19 15.89
C ARG A 292 -13.67 -25.23 15.51
N LEU A 293 -13.36 -25.41 14.22
CA LEU A 293 -12.00 -25.42 13.68
C LEU A 293 -11.27 -24.11 14.02
N MET A 294 -11.91 -22.95 13.79
CA MET A 294 -11.35 -21.64 14.14
C MET A 294 -11.00 -21.53 15.63
N HIS A 295 -11.91 -21.94 16.52
CA HIS A 295 -11.63 -21.93 17.96
C HIS A 295 -10.51 -22.89 18.34
N MET A 296 -10.42 -24.06 17.70
CA MET A 296 -9.33 -25.01 17.96
C MET A 296 -7.99 -24.48 17.47
N LEU A 297 -7.93 -23.80 16.31
CA LEU A 297 -6.70 -23.17 15.80
C LEU A 297 -6.13 -22.15 16.78
N LYS A 298 -6.99 -21.44 17.51
CA LYS A 298 -6.57 -20.47 18.55
C LYS A 298 -6.15 -21.13 19.87
N LYS A 299 -6.74 -22.29 20.22
CA LYS A 299 -6.47 -22.99 21.47
C LYS A 299 -5.23 -23.89 21.42
N PHE A 300 -4.83 -24.34 20.23
CA PHE A 300 -3.69 -25.25 20.07
C PHE A 300 -2.36 -24.52 20.31
N LYS A 301 -1.62 -24.96 21.33
CA LYS A 301 -0.40 -24.28 21.82
C LYS A 301 0.89 -24.73 21.12
N GLU A 302 0.86 -25.82 20.35
CA GLU A 302 2.07 -26.35 19.69
C GLU A 302 2.33 -25.74 18.31
N PHE A 303 1.55 -24.74 17.89
CA PHE A 303 1.92 -23.94 16.72
C PHE A 303 3.16 -23.11 17.03
N LEU A 304 4.12 -23.14 16.10
CA LEU A 304 5.30 -22.29 16.21
C LEU A 304 4.90 -20.83 15.99
N PRO A 305 5.50 -19.87 16.72
CA PRO A 305 5.20 -18.45 16.51
C PRO A 305 5.49 -18.04 15.06
N PRO A 306 4.71 -17.11 14.48
CA PRO A 306 4.98 -16.58 13.15
C PRO A 306 6.44 -16.20 12.95
N ASP A 307 7.02 -16.62 11.83
CA ASP A 307 8.35 -16.16 11.43
C ASP A 307 8.31 -14.70 10.96
N ALA A 308 9.35 -13.96 11.30
CA ALA A 308 9.46 -12.54 11.01
C ALA A 308 10.30 -12.25 9.76
N SER A 309 10.81 -13.27 9.06
CA SER A 309 11.54 -13.07 7.80
C SER A 309 10.67 -12.50 6.68
N CYS A 310 9.35 -12.41 6.87
CA CYS A 310 8.44 -11.74 5.96
C CYS A 310 8.43 -10.22 6.14
N LEU A 311 8.97 -9.71 7.25
CA LEU A 311 9.11 -8.31 7.55
C LEU A 311 10.39 -7.72 6.96
N SER A 312 10.40 -6.40 6.84
CA SER A 312 11.46 -5.55 6.32
C SER A 312 11.70 -4.42 7.33
N PRO A 313 12.39 -4.72 8.45
CA PRO A 313 12.82 -3.68 9.38
C PRO A 313 13.93 -2.84 8.73
N LEU A 314 14.12 -1.62 9.21
CA LEU A 314 15.23 -0.77 8.76
C LEU A 314 16.58 -1.30 9.25
N GLY A 315 16.62 -1.85 10.45
CA GLY A 315 17.84 -2.18 11.18
C GLY A 315 18.47 -0.96 11.84
N GLU A 316 19.27 -1.23 12.86
CA GLU A 316 19.96 -0.22 13.65
C GLU A 316 20.86 0.69 12.79
N ASN A 317 21.55 0.13 11.79
CA ASN A 317 22.47 0.90 10.94
C ASN A 317 21.75 1.94 10.07
N LEU A 318 20.69 1.53 9.36
CA LEU A 318 19.94 2.46 8.51
C LEU A 318 19.17 3.48 9.35
N LEU A 319 18.54 3.06 10.45
CA LEU A 319 17.83 3.98 11.33
C LEU A 319 18.79 5.04 11.91
N ARG A 320 19.97 4.63 12.37
CA ARG A 320 21.02 5.55 12.85
C ARG A 320 21.47 6.51 11.75
N ALA A 321 21.73 6.01 10.54
CA ALA A 321 22.18 6.83 9.42
C ALA A 321 21.15 7.92 9.08
N GLY A 322 19.87 7.58 9.07
CA GLY A 322 18.78 8.53 8.82
C GLY A 322 18.61 9.58 9.91
N ILE A 323 18.69 9.20 11.19
CA ILE A 323 18.63 10.13 12.32
C ILE A 323 19.80 11.12 12.29
N VAL A 324 21.03 10.62 12.13
CA VAL A 324 22.24 11.47 12.11
C VAL A 324 22.17 12.47 10.97
N LYS A 325 21.72 12.02 9.80
CA LYS A 325 21.55 12.85 8.61
C LYS A 325 20.57 13.99 8.82
N GLU A 326 19.35 13.71 9.31
CA GLU A 326 18.26 14.69 9.33
C GLU A 326 18.22 15.56 10.59
N LEU A 327 18.75 15.06 11.73
CA LEU A 327 18.69 15.74 13.02
C LEU A 327 20.04 16.26 13.53
N LYS A 328 21.17 15.74 13.04
CA LYS A 328 22.53 16.07 13.51
C LYS A 328 22.66 16.13 15.05
N PRO A 329 22.23 15.07 15.77
CA PRO A 329 22.26 15.08 17.23
C PRO A 329 23.68 14.94 17.78
N GLU A 330 23.90 15.39 19.01
CA GLU A 330 25.15 15.16 19.74
C GLU A 330 25.32 13.70 20.18
N PHE A 331 24.21 13.01 20.45
CA PHE A 331 24.17 11.60 20.84
C PHE A 331 23.03 10.87 20.12
N VAL A 332 23.29 9.63 19.69
CA VAL A 332 22.28 8.77 19.05
C VAL A 332 22.41 7.33 19.54
N ALA A 333 21.29 6.77 19.98
CA ALA A 333 21.12 5.36 20.30
C ALA A 333 19.91 4.81 19.54
N VAL A 334 20.05 3.59 19.02
CA VAL A 334 19.02 2.87 18.26
C VAL A 334 19.04 1.41 18.71
N HIS A 335 17.89 0.74 18.71
CA HIS A 335 17.84 -0.66 19.10
C HIS A 335 16.69 -1.38 18.40
N GLN A 336 16.99 -2.45 17.67
CA GLN A 336 15.96 -3.32 17.11
C GLN A 336 15.66 -4.47 18.07
N ARG A 337 14.40 -4.57 18.51
CA ARG A 337 13.97 -5.70 19.34
C ARG A 337 13.85 -6.98 18.52
N ARG A 338 13.91 -8.12 19.23
CA ARG A 338 13.58 -9.42 18.63
C ARG A 338 12.12 -9.39 18.13
N PRO A 339 11.82 -10.09 17.03
CA PRO A 339 10.46 -10.15 16.53
C PRO A 339 9.50 -10.76 17.55
N ALA A 340 8.28 -10.23 17.56
CA ALA A 340 7.17 -10.67 18.40
C ALA A 340 5.94 -10.91 17.53
N THR A 341 4.88 -11.45 18.13
CA THR A 341 3.69 -11.87 17.40
C THR A 341 2.43 -11.44 18.13
N TYR A 342 1.48 -10.82 17.42
CA TYR A 342 0.20 -10.40 17.97
C TYR A 342 -0.92 -10.80 17.01
N ALA A 343 -1.94 -11.48 17.53
CA ALA A 343 -3.07 -11.97 16.74
C ALA A 343 -2.66 -12.73 15.45
N GLY A 344 -1.56 -13.50 15.50
CA GLY A 344 -1.05 -14.25 14.35
C GLY A 344 -0.22 -13.43 13.35
N HIS A 345 -0.01 -12.14 13.60
CA HIS A 345 0.85 -11.28 12.78
C HIS A 345 2.22 -11.10 13.43
N PRO A 346 3.33 -11.37 12.71
CA PRO A 346 4.66 -11.01 13.18
C PRO A 346 4.82 -9.48 13.16
N PHE A 347 5.52 -8.94 14.14
CA PHE A 347 5.92 -7.53 14.19
C PHE A 347 7.30 -7.38 14.82
N ILE A 348 7.98 -6.28 14.47
CA ILE A 348 9.27 -5.87 15.05
C ILE A 348 9.09 -4.43 15.55
N VAL A 349 9.77 -4.10 16.65
CA VAL A 349 9.84 -2.74 17.19
C VAL A 349 11.28 -2.26 17.09
N GLU A 350 11.47 -1.10 16.49
CA GLU A 350 12.75 -0.43 16.27
C GLU A 350 12.79 0.94 16.94
#